data_AF-A0A4R9JWV9-F1
#
_entry.id   AF-A0A4R9JWV9-F1
#
_cell.length_a   1.000
_cell.length_b   1.000
_cell.length_c   1.000
_cell.angle_alpha   90.00
_cell.angle_beta   90.00
_cell.angle_gamma   90.00
#
_symmetry.space_group_name_H-M   'P 1'
#
loop_
_entity.id
_entity.type
_entity.pdbx_description
1 polymer ?
#
loop_
_entity_poly.entity_id
_entity_poly.type
_entity_poly.pdbx_seq_one_letter_code
_entity_poly.pdbx_strand_id
1 'polypeptide(L)'
;MKETNVKSFAPIAIFSYDRVAHLTRTIESLKANASSKDSDLYIFSDAAKSESKTASVSDVRNYIRTIEGFKSIQIIEREVNFGLAKSIISGVTQVVQKHGRVIVLEDDMLTSPYFLDYMNSNLDLYEKDENVISIHGYMYPVSKTLPDFFFLKGADCWGWATWKRGWDLFEEDGSKLLEEIERRKQTEEFDFFGSYPYTQMLIDQISGKNNSWAIRWYASAFLKNKLTLYPGKSYIENIGNDGSGTHCSDNDDYTTEVVQTKQDFYKVRVREDIKSKNVIKEYFLNASGKSAEPIIKKSSSFIRKVKFLIPVFIKQKVKNVLIRIINKLSPRPDLTTPKDPFGFFGNYDSWKAASDECSGYDSNLILEKCKQALLQVRDGKAVAERDSVLLDEKVYSWPILAALFKASTELGDLHVLDFGGSLGSSYYQNIGMIQNVLKSWSIVEQNNFVVCGKENFQNDRLKFFETTEAAFQSAKPNVLLLSSVLPYIEDPSSLIESFLKYNFPYILIDRTYFLLQGGDRITKQVVPPWIYDASYPAWFFNQEKFIQLFLGKYELVADFDSYLNAAQYLESGEKAYERGMIFKLKT
;
A
#
# COMPACT_ATOMS: atom_id res chain seq x y z
N MET A 1 27.14 -16.62 -6.71
CA MET A 1 27.04 -16.56 -5.25
C MET A 1 28.07 -15.58 -4.75
N LYS A 2 27.65 -14.44 -4.22
CA LYS A 2 28.55 -13.54 -3.49
C LYS A 2 28.19 -13.72 -2.02
N GLU A 3 29.08 -14.31 -1.24
CA GLU A 3 28.96 -14.29 0.21
C GLU A 3 28.88 -12.83 0.65
N THR A 4 27.80 -12.46 1.35
CA THR A 4 27.71 -11.17 2.03
C THR A 4 28.69 -11.21 3.20
N ASN A 5 29.89 -10.69 2.97
CA ASN A 5 30.91 -10.60 4.00
C ASN A 5 30.43 -9.59 5.07
N VAL A 6 30.08 -10.08 6.25
CA VAL A 6 29.66 -9.23 7.38
C VAL A 6 30.85 -8.34 7.77
N LYS A 7 30.66 -7.02 7.75
CA LYS A 7 31.72 -6.03 8.03
C LYS A 7 32.07 -5.99 9.51
N SER A 8 31.08 -6.15 10.38
CA SER A 8 31.24 -6.25 11.83
C SER A 8 29.95 -6.79 12.44
N PHE A 9 30.06 -7.53 13.55
CA PHE A 9 28.90 -8.05 14.27
C PHE A 9 28.37 -6.98 15.23
N ALA A 10 27.07 -6.72 15.18
CA ALA A 10 26.39 -5.79 16.06
C ALA A 10 26.31 -6.36 17.49
N PRO A 11 26.47 -5.53 18.53
CA PRO A 11 26.24 -5.96 19.90
C PRO A 11 24.76 -6.34 20.08
N ILE A 12 24.53 -7.37 20.89
CA ILE A 12 23.20 -7.84 21.28
C ILE A 12 22.88 -7.24 22.65
N ALA A 13 21.72 -6.63 22.81
CA ALA A 13 21.21 -6.11 24.07
C ALA A 13 19.97 -6.91 24.49
N ILE A 14 20.04 -7.56 25.65
CA ILE A 14 18.95 -8.30 26.26
C ILE A 14 18.45 -7.54 27.49
N PHE A 15 17.14 -7.36 27.58
CA PHE A 15 16.48 -6.76 28.73
C PHE A 15 15.74 -7.85 29.52
N SER A 16 16.10 -8.00 30.78
CA SER A 16 15.62 -9.09 31.65
C SER A 16 15.14 -8.57 32.99
N TYR A 17 14.19 -9.28 33.60
CA TYR A 17 13.68 -8.92 34.92
C TYR A 17 13.62 -10.09 35.90
N ASP A 18 12.54 -10.88 35.88
CA ASP A 18 12.26 -11.87 36.92
C ASP A 18 11.85 -13.25 36.35
N ARG A 19 12.06 -13.50 35.05
CA ARG A 19 11.68 -14.74 34.37
C ARG A 19 12.88 -15.58 33.94
N VAL A 20 13.58 -16.17 34.91
CA VAL A 20 14.82 -16.95 34.65
C VAL A 20 14.63 -18.08 33.63
N ALA A 21 13.48 -18.77 33.63
CA ALA A 21 13.20 -19.85 32.70
C ALA A 21 13.07 -19.36 31.24
N HIS A 22 12.40 -18.23 31.02
CA HIS A 22 12.30 -17.59 29.71
C HIS A 22 13.67 -17.14 29.23
N LEU A 23 14.38 -16.40 30.09
CA LEU A 23 15.71 -15.89 29.78
C LEU A 23 16.68 -17.02 29.42
N THR A 24 16.62 -18.14 30.13
CA THR A 24 17.45 -19.30 29.85
C THR A 24 17.21 -19.82 28.43
N ARG A 25 15.94 -19.98 28.03
CA ARG A 25 15.59 -20.45 26.68
C ARG A 25 16.01 -19.45 25.60
N THR A 26 15.81 -18.15 25.85
CA THR A 26 16.26 -17.07 24.97
C THR A 26 17.77 -17.13 24.75
N ILE A 27 18.56 -17.22 25.82
CA ILE A 27 20.03 -17.32 25.75
C ILE A 27 20.49 -18.60 25.03
N GLU A 28 19.90 -19.75 25.32
CA GLU A 28 20.28 -20.99 24.64
C GLU A 28 19.93 -20.96 23.15
N SER A 29 18.79 -20.36 22.76
CA SER A 29 18.45 -20.17 21.34
C SER A 29 19.42 -19.21 20.64
N LEU A 30 19.87 -18.16 21.32
CA LEU A 30 20.88 -17.23 20.80
C LEU A 30 22.23 -17.91 20.63
N LYS A 31 22.67 -18.72 21.60
CA LYS A 31 23.93 -19.50 21.51
C LYS A 31 23.92 -20.51 20.36
N ALA A 32 22.74 -20.94 19.91
CA ALA A 32 22.61 -21.80 18.73
C ALA A 32 22.87 -21.07 17.40
N ASN A 33 22.96 -19.73 17.39
CA ASN A 33 23.38 -18.98 16.21
C ASN A 33 24.90 -19.03 16.04
N ALA A 34 25.39 -19.39 14.87
CA ALA A 34 26.82 -19.58 14.61
C ALA A 34 27.68 -18.33 14.94
N SER A 35 27.10 -17.14 14.75
CA SER A 35 27.72 -15.84 14.97
C SER A 35 27.63 -15.31 16.41
N SER A 36 27.10 -16.08 17.37
CA SER A 36 26.98 -15.65 18.78
C SER A 36 28.35 -15.39 19.40
N LYS A 37 29.31 -16.29 19.17
CA LYS A 37 30.70 -16.22 19.65
C LYS A 37 31.48 -15.00 19.14
N ASP A 38 31.00 -14.38 18.06
CA ASP A 38 31.61 -13.21 17.42
C ASP A 38 30.91 -11.89 17.84
N SER A 39 29.81 -11.98 18.58
CA SER A 39 28.97 -10.86 18.99
C SER A 39 29.20 -10.49 20.47
N ASP A 40 29.24 -9.20 20.76
CA ASP A 40 29.25 -8.70 22.14
C ASP A 40 27.83 -8.76 22.72
N LEU A 41 27.67 -9.28 23.94
CA LEU A 41 26.39 -9.39 24.64
C LEU A 41 26.31 -8.39 25.79
N TYR A 42 25.25 -7.60 25.81
CA TYR A 42 24.86 -6.70 26.88
C TYR A 42 23.59 -7.24 27.53
N ILE A 43 23.61 -7.43 28.85
CA ILE A 43 22.45 -7.91 29.60
C ILE A 43 22.09 -6.85 30.64
N PHE A 44 20.91 -6.26 30.47
CA PHE A 44 20.33 -5.32 31.42
C PHE A 44 19.38 -6.07 32.35
N SER A 45 19.62 -5.97 33.66
CA SER A 45 18.79 -6.59 34.69
C SER A 45 18.36 -5.53 35.70
N ASP A 46 17.06 -5.27 35.76
CA ASP A 46 16.48 -4.29 36.68
C ASP A 46 16.52 -4.80 38.14
N ALA A 47 16.46 -3.89 39.13
CA ALA A 47 16.23 -4.29 40.52
C ALA A 47 14.79 -4.75 40.74
N ALA A 48 14.53 -5.51 41.80
CA ALA A 48 13.16 -5.91 42.15
C ALA A 48 12.27 -4.69 42.45
N LYS A 49 11.07 -4.65 41.85
CA LYS A 49 10.07 -3.59 42.09
C LYS A 49 9.39 -3.69 43.46
N SER A 50 9.48 -4.87 44.08
CA SER A 50 8.88 -5.20 45.37
C SER A 50 9.65 -6.34 46.02
N GLU A 51 9.51 -6.48 47.33
CA GLU A 51 10.15 -7.55 48.11
C GLU A 51 9.81 -8.95 47.55
N SER A 52 8.55 -9.16 47.13
CA SER A 52 8.07 -10.41 46.52
C SER A 52 8.78 -10.83 45.23
N LYS A 53 9.43 -9.88 44.53
CA LYS A 53 10.18 -10.17 43.30
C LYS A 53 11.68 -10.35 43.53
N THR A 54 12.17 -10.12 44.75
CA THR A 54 13.60 -10.19 45.11
C THR A 54 14.21 -11.55 44.76
N ALA A 55 13.53 -12.64 45.11
CA ALA A 55 14.01 -14.00 44.83
C ALA A 55 14.15 -14.25 43.31
N SER A 56 13.08 -13.99 42.55
CA SER A 56 13.07 -14.23 41.10
C SER A 56 14.07 -13.34 40.33
N VAL A 57 14.26 -12.09 40.75
CA VAL A 57 15.31 -11.22 40.19
C VAL A 57 16.71 -11.73 40.58
N SER A 58 16.88 -12.23 41.80
CA SER A 58 18.14 -12.85 42.22
C SER A 58 18.44 -14.10 41.39
N ASP A 59 17.44 -14.92 41.06
CA ASP A 59 17.63 -16.09 40.21
C ASP A 59 18.08 -15.70 38.80
N VAL A 60 17.47 -14.66 38.21
CA VAL A 60 17.92 -14.07 36.94
C VAL A 60 19.36 -13.58 37.05
N ARG A 61 19.70 -12.79 38.08
CA ARG A 61 21.07 -12.26 38.25
C ARG A 61 22.11 -13.33 38.49
N ASN A 62 21.76 -14.40 39.19
CA ASN A 62 22.63 -15.55 39.37
C ASN A 62 22.86 -16.27 38.04
N TYR A 63 21.81 -16.49 37.25
CA TYR A 63 21.91 -17.12 35.93
C TYR A 63 22.74 -16.28 34.94
N ILE A 64 22.50 -14.97 34.82
CA ILE A 64 23.20 -14.17 33.81
C ILE A 64 24.72 -14.11 34.00
N ARG A 65 25.20 -14.32 35.23
CA ARG A 65 26.63 -14.38 35.57
C ARG A 65 27.29 -15.69 35.15
N THR A 66 26.52 -16.73 34.83
CA THR A 66 27.05 -18.02 34.35
C THR A 66 27.04 -18.15 32.83
N ILE A 67 26.53 -17.13 32.12
CA ILE A 67 26.43 -17.17 30.65
C ILE A 67 27.82 -17.11 30.03
N GLU A 68 28.02 -17.95 29.01
CA GLU A 68 29.21 -18.01 28.16
C GLU A 68 28.77 -18.21 26.69
N GLY A 69 29.71 -18.23 25.74
CA GLY A 69 29.43 -18.49 24.31
C GLY A 69 29.23 -17.23 23.44
N PHE A 70 29.64 -16.07 23.95
CA PHE A 70 29.67 -14.78 23.26
C PHE A 70 31.08 -14.20 23.27
N LYS A 71 31.36 -13.24 22.38
CA LYS A 71 32.69 -12.62 22.27
C LYS A 71 33.09 -11.90 23.56
N SER A 72 32.16 -11.13 24.10
CA SER A 72 32.25 -10.51 25.41
C SER A 72 30.86 -10.40 26.03
N ILE A 73 30.79 -10.38 27.36
CA ILE A 73 29.54 -10.26 28.10
C ILE A 73 29.66 -9.09 29.06
N GLN A 74 28.70 -8.17 28.99
CA GLN A 74 28.60 -6.99 29.83
C GLN A 74 27.26 -7.05 30.58
N ILE A 75 27.33 -7.19 31.90
CA ILE A 75 26.15 -7.29 32.76
C ILE A 75 25.93 -5.92 33.42
N ILE A 76 24.73 -5.39 33.27
CA ILE A 76 24.31 -4.11 33.84
C ILE A 76 23.15 -4.38 34.80
N GLU A 77 23.50 -4.60 36.05
CA GLU A 77 22.55 -4.70 37.16
C GLU A 77 22.18 -3.30 37.64
N ARG A 78 20.91 -2.93 37.54
CA ARG A 78 20.41 -1.65 38.05
C ARG A 78 20.22 -1.73 39.56
N GLU A 79 20.53 -0.64 40.24
CA GLU A 79 20.29 -0.50 41.69
C GLU A 79 18.80 -0.30 42.00
N VAL A 80 18.03 0.26 41.06
CA VAL A 80 16.58 0.48 41.18
C VAL A 80 15.85 -0.09 39.97
N ASN A 81 14.57 -0.42 40.13
CA ASN A 81 13.72 -0.86 39.03
C ASN A 81 13.42 0.34 38.12
N PHE A 82 13.82 0.27 36.85
CA PHE A 82 13.53 1.30 35.85
C PHE A 82 12.18 1.05 35.17
N GLY A 83 11.74 -0.21 35.14
CA GLY A 83 10.65 -0.66 34.31
C GLY A 83 11.09 -0.78 32.85
N LEU A 84 10.35 -1.58 32.08
CA LEU A 84 10.73 -2.01 30.74
C LEU A 84 11.10 -0.84 29.80
N ALA A 85 10.24 0.16 29.69
CA ALA A 85 10.46 1.27 28.77
C ALA A 85 11.75 2.05 29.06
N LYS A 86 11.97 2.46 30.32
CA LYS A 86 13.17 3.21 30.69
C LYS A 86 14.43 2.36 30.58
N SER A 87 14.32 1.06 30.91
CA SER A 87 15.43 0.11 30.75
C SER A 87 15.84 0.02 29.27
N ILE A 88 14.89 -0.23 28.37
CA ILE A 88 15.14 -0.30 26.92
C ILE A 88 15.70 1.01 26.37
N ILE A 89 15.05 2.14 26.64
CA ILE A 89 15.49 3.44 26.12
C ILE A 89 16.92 3.76 26.55
N SER A 90 17.24 3.57 27.84
CA SER A 90 18.59 3.84 28.35
C SER A 90 19.64 2.85 27.82
N GLY A 91 19.31 1.55 27.77
CA GLY A 91 20.23 0.50 27.35
C GLY A 91 20.53 0.55 25.85
N VAL A 92 19.50 0.70 25.02
CA VAL A 92 19.65 0.88 23.57
C VAL A 92 20.50 2.10 23.29
N THR A 93 20.18 3.24 23.92
CA THR A 93 20.96 4.49 23.78
C THR A 93 22.43 4.28 24.15
N GLN A 94 22.71 3.64 25.29
CA GLN A 94 24.08 3.34 25.73
C GLN A 94 24.84 2.50 24.70
N VAL A 95 24.21 1.45 24.16
CA VAL A 95 24.86 0.52 23.24
C VAL A 95 25.09 1.17 21.87
N VAL A 96 24.09 1.86 21.29
CA VAL A 96 24.26 2.51 19.99
C VAL A 96 25.21 3.71 20.03
N GLN A 97 25.31 4.42 21.16
CA GLN A 97 26.32 5.48 21.32
C GLN A 97 27.74 4.93 21.30
N LYS A 98 27.96 3.73 21.88
CA LYS A 98 29.27 3.10 21.92
C LYS A 98 29.64 2.40 20.60
N HIS A 99 28.68 1.72 19.98
CA HIS A 99 28.94 0.77 18.87
C HIS A 99 28.34 1.19 17.53
N GLY A 100 27.54 2.24 17.48
CA GLY A 100 26.89 2.74 16.27
C GLY A 100 25.69 1.92 15.80
N ARG A 101 25.40 0.75 16.39
CA ARG A 101 24.27 -0.13 16.08
C ARG A 101 24.04 -1.15 17.20
N VAL A 102 22.89 -1.82 17.18
CA VAL A 102 22.50 -2.82 18.19
C VAL A 102 21.46 -3.79 17.63
N ILE A 103 21.47 -5.03 18.13
CA ILE A 103 20.37 -6.01 18.03
C ILE A 103 19.73 -6.09 19.41
N VAL A 104 18.40 -6.01 19.51
CA VAL A 104 17.65 -5.88 20.76
C VAL A 104 16.68 -7.04 20.91
N LEU A 105 16.71 -7.68 22.09
CA LEU A 105 15.83 -8.77 22.49
C LEU A 105 15.32 -8.55 23.92
N GLU A 106 14.13 -9.07 24.20
CA GLU A 106 13.60 -9.22 25.55
C GLU A 106 13.88 -10.64 26.06
N ASP A 107 13.57 -10.93 27.32
CA ASP A 107 13.89 -12.22 27.96
C ASP A 107 13.02 -13.40 27.48
N ASP A 108 12.03 -13.17 26.62
CA ASP A 108 11.03 -14.13 26.14
C ASP A 108 11.01 -14.32 24.62
N MET A 109 12.19 -14.24 23.98
CA MET A 109 12.35 -14.32 22.53
C MET A 109 13.22 -15.50 22.12
N LEU A 110 12.64 -16.52 21.48
CA LEU A 110 13.40 -17.62 20.91
C LEU A 110 13.86 -17.30 19.50
N THR A 111 15.17 -17.36 19.28
CA THR A 111 15.76 -17.04 17.98
C THR A 111 15.90 -18.27 17.10
N SER A 112 15.61 -18.13 15.81
CA SER A 112 16.12 -19.01 14.76
C SER A 112 17.65 -19.13 14.86
N PRO A 113 18.27 -20.28 14.52
CA PRO A 113 19.73 -20.40 14.41
C PRO A 113 20.36 -19.51 13.32
N TYR A 114 19.54 -18.85 12.48
CA TYR A 114 19.96 -17.91 11.44
C TYR A 114 19.59 -16.45 11.74
N PHE A 115 19.04 -16.16 12.93
CA PHE A 115 18.61 -14.83 13.32
C PHE A 115 19.75 -13.80 13.31
N LEU A 116 20.90 -14.12 13.91
CA LEU A 116 22.04 -13.20 13.95
C LEU A 116 22.62 -12.95 12.57
N ASP A 117 22.65 -13.96 11.70
CA ASP A 117 23.11 -13.79 10.31
C ASP A 117 22.17 -12.87 9.53
N TYR A 118 20.85 -13.04 9.71
CA TYR A 118 19.83 -12.17 9.11
C TYR A 118 19.99 -10.72 9.58
N MET A 119 20.13 -10.49 10.90
CA MET A 119 20.27 -9.15 11.45
C MET A 119 21.55 -8.47 10.98
N ASN A 120 22.70 -9.12 11.13
CA ASN A 120 23.99 -8.53 10.76
C ASN A 120 24.11 -8.26 9.26
N SER A 121 23.67 -9.22 8.43
CA SER A 121 23.72 -9.04 6.97
C SER A 121 22.85 -7.88 6.51
N ASN A 122 21.64 -7.72 7.04
CA ASN A 122 20.76 -6.63 6.66
C ASN A 122 21.19 -5.28 7.27
N LEU A 123 21.78 -5.26 8.47
CA LEU A 123 22.43 -4.07 9.02
C LEU A 123 23.56 -3.56 8.11
N ASP A 124 24.33 -4.45 7.50
CA ASP A 124 25.40 -4.08 6.57
C ASP A 124 24.85 -3.66 5.20
N LEU A 125 23.85 -4.37 4.67
CA LEU A 125 23.24 -4.06 3.38
C LEU A 125 22.62 -2.65 3.40
N TYR A 126 21.87 -2.31 4.44
CA TYR A 126 21.13 -1.05 4.54
C TYR A 126 21.82 0.04 5.37
N GLU A 127 23.08 -0.18 5.77
CA GLU A 127 23.88 0.76 6.59
C GLU A 127 23.79 2.22 6.10
N LYS A 128 23.93 2.42 4.79
CA LYS A 128 23.94 3.74 4.13
C LYS A 128 22.59 4.22 3.60
N ASP A 129 21.53 3.41 3.73
CA ASP A 129 20.20 3.80 3.25
C ASP A 129 19.44 4.53 4.36
N GLU A 130 19.37 5.85 4.25
CA GLU A 130 18.74 6.69 5.26
C GLU A 130 17.22 6.49 5.37
N ASN A 131 16.57 5.86 4.39
CA ASN A 131 15.14 5.57 4.46
C ASN A 131 14.84 4.37 5.38
N VAL A 132 15.81 3.48 5.56
CA VAL A 132 15.68 2.30 6.43
C VAL A 132 16.10 2.67 7.85
N ILE A 133 15.22 2.44 8.82
CA ILE A 133 15.45 2.77 10.24
C ILE A 133 15.69 1.53 11.10
N SER A 134 15.09 0.39 10.75
CA SER A 134 15.14 -0.82 11.56
C SER A 134 15.12 -2.08 10.69
N ILE A 135 15.68 -3.16 11.23
CA ILE A 135 15.51 -4.53 10.75
C ILE A 135 14.70 -5.27 11.81
N HIS A 136 13.59 -5.87 11.42
CA HIS A 136 12.71 -6.60 12.33
C HIS A 136 12.86 -8.11 12.12
N GLY A 137 12.72 -8.89 13.18
CA GLY A 137 12.95 -10.33 13.21
C GLY A 137 11.69 -11.17 13.32
N TYR A 138 10.57 -10.58 13.75
CA TYR A 138 9.30 -11.30 13.89
C TYR A 138 8.41 -11.16 12.65
N MET A 139 7.54 -12.16 12.43
CA MET A 139 6.46 -12.09 11.46
C MET A 139 5.22 -12.79 11.98
N TYR A 140 4.07 -12.12 11.84
CA TYR A 140 2.77 -12.64 12.22
C TYR A 140 2.47 -13.97 11.53
N PRO A 141 1.70 -14.89 12.16
CA PRO A 141 1.31 -16.17 11.57
C PRO A 141 0.23 -16.00 10.49
N VAL A 142 0.59 -15.32 9.41
CA VAL A 142 -0.29 -15.07 8.26
C VAL A 142 -0.45 -16.34 7.43
N SER A 143 -1.66 -16.56 6.91
CA SER A 143 -1.97 -17.74 6.08
C SER A 143 -1.44 -17.64 4.64
N LYS A 144 -1.05 -16.44 4.20
CA LYS A 144 -0.57 -16.18 2.84
C LYS A 144 0.94 -16.12 2.78
N THR A 145 1.50 -16.61 1.68
CA THR A 145 2.94 -16.48 1.41
C THR A 145 3.33 -15.03 1.18
N LEU A 146 4.25 -14.54 2.00
CA LEU A 146 4.90 -13.24 1.85
C LEU A 146 6.19 -13.36 1.02
N PRO A 147 6.70 -12.26 0.43
CA PRO A 147 8.07 -12.22 -0.12
C PRO A 147 9.11 -12.52 0.96
N ASP A 148 10.29 -13.03 0.59
CA ASP A 148 11.37 -13.35 1.54
C ASP A 148 11.71 -12.17 2.45
N PHE A 149 11.76 -10.95 1.89
CA PHE A 149 11.94 -9.71 2.62
C PHE A 149 11.11 -8.58 1.99
N PHE A 150 10.55 -7.71 2.81
CA PHE A 150 9.77 -6.56 2.37
C PHE A 150 9.82 -5.42 3.39
N PHE A 151 9.46 -4.21 2.98
CA PHE A 151 9.46 -3.05 3.87
C PHE A 151 8.04 -2.65 4.25
N LEU A 152 7.85 -2.27 5.51
CA LEU A 152 6.68 -1.54 5.99
C LEU A 152 7.10 -0.20 6.58
N LYS A 153 6.19 0.78 6.53
CA LYS A 153 6.38 2.07 7.22
C LYS A 153 6.20 1.91 8.72
N GLY A 154 7.01 2.63 9.50
CA GLY A 154 7.03 2.53 10.97
C GLY A 154 8.13 1.60 11.47
N ALA A 155 8.03 1.18 12.73
CA ALA A 155 8.97 0.27 13.40
C ALA A 155 8.26 -0.65 14.39
N ASP A 156 8.92 -1.75 14.76
CA ASP A 156 8.33 -2.83 15.56
C ASP A 156 9.40 -3.45 16.47
N CYS A 157 8.99 -4.16 17.52
CA CYS A 157 9.82 -4.36 18.72
C CYS A 157 10.18 -5.81 19.08
N TRP A 158 9.60 -6.82 18.44
CA TRP A 158 9.94 -8.22 18.71
C TRP A 158 11.18 -8.68 17.93
N GLY A 159 12.33 -8.61 18.61
CA GLY A 159 13.63 -8.97 18.07
C GLY A 159 14.00 -8.11 16.87
N TRP A 160 14.67 -6.99 17.11
CA TRP A 160 14.89 -5.97 16.10
C TRP A 160 16.31 -5.43 16.18
N ALA A 161 16.73 -4.71 15.15
CA ALA A 161 18.04 -4.09 15.11
C ALA A 161 17.96 -2.70 14.49
N THR A 162 18.80 -1.79 14.97
CA THR A 162 18.89 -0.43 14.43
C THR A 162 20.32 0.10 14.48
N TRP A 163 20.53 1.19 13.77
CA TRP A 163 21.75 1.99 13.83
C TRP A 163 21.53 3.17 14.76
N LYS A 164 22.61 3.76 15.27
CA LYS A 164 22.57 5.03 16.00
C LYS A 164 21.82 6.11 15.20
N ARG A 165 22.09 6.23 13.89
CA ARG A 165 21.38 7.18 13.01
C ARG A 165 19.86 6.98 12.96
N GLY A 166 19.40 5.75 13.18
CA GLY A 166 17.97 5.42 13.25
C GLY A 166 17.42 5.75 14.63
N TRP A 167 18.11 5.28 15.67
CA TRP A 167 17.71 5.50 17.06
C TRP A 167 17.70 6.98 17.47
N ASP A 168 18.58 7.81 16.92
CA ASP A 168 18.60 9.26 17.14
C ASP A 168 17.29 9.96 16.68
N LEU A 169 16.42 9.28 15.93
CA LEU A 169 15.09 9.77 15.51
C LEU A 169 13.98 9.45 16.51
N PHE A 170 14.25 8.67 17.55
CA PHE A 170 13.28 8.32 18.57
C PHE A 170 12.86 9.56 19.36
N GLU A 171 11.56 9.85 19.38
CA GLU A 171 10.95 10.87 20.23
C GLU A 171 10.28 10.19 21.43
N GLU A 172 10.70 10.60 22.63
CA GLU A 172 10.23 10.02 23.87
C GLU A 172 8.86 10.57 24.31
N ASP A 173 8.52 11.78 23.87
CA ASP A 173 7.29 12.47 24.24
C ASP A 173 6.11 12.02 23.36
N GLY A 174 5.28 11.13 23.93
CA GLY A 174 4.08 10.62 23.27
C GLY A 174 3.08 11.72 22.88
N SER A 175 2.99 12.81 23.66
CA SER A 175 2.05 13.90 23.38
C SER A 175 2.45 14.66 22.11
N LYS A 176 3.76 14.94 21.94
CA LYS A 176 4.27 15.55 20.70
C LYS A 176 4.02 14.66 19.48
N LEU A 177 4.19 13.35 19.64
CA LEU A 177 3.94 12.38 18.58
C LEU A 177 2.47 12.39 18.16
N LEU A 178 1.56 12.33 19.14
CA LEU A 178 0.11 12.33 18.88
C LEU A 178 -0.34 13.63 18.22
N GLU A 179 0.07 14.79 18.76
CA GLU A 179 -0.25 16.11 18.20
C GLU A 179 0.20 16.21 16.73
N GLU A 180 1.40 15.73 16.41
CA GLU A 180 1.92 15.78 15.04
C GLU A 180 1.18 14.83 14.09
N ILE A 181 0.77 13.64 14.55
CA ILE A 181 -0.06 12.70 13.76
C ILE A 181 -1.41 13.34 13.43
N GLU A 182 -2.07 13.94 14.42
CA GLU A 182 -3.37 14.59 14.27
C GLU A 182 -3.26 15.83 13.38
N ARG A 183 -2.25 16.67 13.59
CA ARG A 183 -1.98 17.87 12.78
C ARG A 183 -1.79 17.55 11.31
N ARG A 184 -1.14 16.42 11.01
CA ARG A 184 -0.94 15.92 9.63
C ARG A 184 -2.13 15.13 9.08
N LYS A 185 -3.16 14.90 9.90
CA LYS A 185 -4.35 14.08 9.57
C LYS A 185 -3.97 12.65 9.14
N GLN A 186 -2.99 12.05 9.80
CA GLN A 186 -2.47 10.72 9.45
C GLN A 186 -2.98 9.60 10.37
N THR A 187 -3.94 9.88 11.25
CA THR A 187 -4.48 8.92 12.23
C THR A 187 -4.95 7.61 11.58
N GLU A 188 -5.65 7.68 10.45
CA GLU A 188 -6.14 6.49 9.75
C GLU A 188 -4.99 5.60 9.25
N GLU A 189 -3.99 6.18 8.59
CA GLU A 189 -2.80 5.46 8.11
C GLU A 189 -1.99 4.91 9.30
N PHE A 190 -1.86 5.70 10.36
CA PHE A 190 -1.16 5.34 11.59
C PHE A 190 -1.81 4.12 12.25
N ASP A 191 -3.14 4.06 12.29
CA ASP A 191 -3.98 2.92 12.75
C ASP A 191 -4.06 1.77 11.74
N PHE A 192 -3.12 1.73 10.80
CA PHE A 192 -3.05 0.69 9.80
C PHE A 192 -4.38 0.55 9.03
N PHE A 193 -4.98 1.69 8.68
CA PHE A 193 -6.29 1.83 8.07
C PHE A 193 -7.40 1.16 8.87
N GLY A 194 -7.43 1.43 10.18
CA GLY A 194 -8.44 0.98 11.15
C GLY A 194 -8.32 -0.48 11.57
N SER A 195 -7.30 -1.21 11.10
CA SER A 195 -7.13 -2.63 11.44
C SER A 195 -6.38 -2.85 12.75
N TYR A 196 -5.60 -1.87 13.22
CA TYR A 196 -4.87 -1.99 14.48
C TYR A 196 -4.86 -0.65 15.25
N PRO A 197 -5.16 -0.64 16.56
CA PRO A 197 -5.51 0.59 17.28
C PRO A 197 -4.27 1.37 17.80
N TYR A 198 -3.32 1.70 16.92
CA TYR A 198 -2.05 2.34 17.31
C TYR A 198 -2.24 3.72 17.98
N THR A 199 -3.19 4.53 17.51
CA THR A 199 -3.55 5.83 18.09
C THR A 199 -4.05 5.65 19.52
N GLN A 200 -4.94 4.67 19.74
CA GLN A 200 -5.43 4.37 21.08
C GLN A 200 -4.30 3.88 21.99
N MET A 201 -3.39 3.04 21.48
CA MET A 201 -2.21 2.60 22.23
C MET A 201 -1.32 3.78 22.64
N LEU A 202 -1.14 4.78 21.76
CA LEU A 202 -0.37 5.99 22.05
C LEU A 202 -1.08 6.88 23.09
N ILE A 203 -2.40 7.05 22.98
CA ILE A 203 -3.23 7.76 23.98
C ILE A 203 -3.14 7.07 25.35
N ASP A 204 -3.25 5.74 25.38
CA ASP A 204 -3.15 4.96 26.61
C ASP A 204 -1.73 5.04 27.21
N GLN A 205 -0.70 5.17 26.38
CA GLN A 205 0.66 5.43 26.81
C GLN A 205 0.80 6.81 27.46
N ILE A 206 0.27 7.87 26.81
CA ILE A 206 0.31 9.25 27.32
C ILE A 206 -0.42 9.37 28.65
N SER A 207 -1.59 8.72 28.77
CA SER A 207 -2.40 8.72 29.99
C SER A 207 -1.85 7.84 31.11
N GLY A 208 -0.75 7.11 30.87
CA GLY A 208 -0.11 6.24 31.85
C GLY A 208 -0.82 4.91 32.10
N LYS A 209 -1.83 4.56 31.29
CA LYS A 209 -2.51 3.25 31.36
C LYS A 209 -1.62 2.12 30.86
N ASN A 210 -0.71 2.41 29.94
CA ASN A 210 0.37 1.52 29.53
C ASN A 210 1.71 2.28 29.59
N ASN A 211 2.82 1.55 29.75
CA ASN A 211 4.16 2.14 29.72
C ASN A 211 4.92 1.67 28.47
N SER A 212 4.23 1.59 27.32
CA SER A 212 4.82 1.05 26.10
C SER A 212 5.84 2.01 25.49
N TRP A 213 7.08 1.56 25.31
CA TRP A 213 8.09 2.29 24.53
C TRP A 213 7.93 2.03 23.02
N ALA A 214 7.43 0.85 22.65
CA ALA A 214 7.33 0.40 21.27
C ALA A 214 6.40 1.28 20.42
N ILE A 215 5.26 1.72 20.99
CA ILE A 215 4.34 2.60 20.26
C ILE A 215 4.97 3.95 19.91
N ARG A 216 5.82 4.49 20.81
CA ARG A 216 6.58 5.73 20.56
C ARG A 216 7.63 5.52 19.48
N TRP A 217 8.26 4.33 19.44
CA TRP A 217 9.21 3.98 18.40
C TRP A 217 8.54 3.85 17.02
N TYR A 218 7.39 3.17 16.96
CA TYR A 218 6.57 3.09 15.74
C TYR A 218 6.15 4.49 15.25
N ALA A 219 5.62 5.35 16.13
CA ALA A 219 5.22 6.72 15.80
C ALA A 219 6.38 7.60 15.32
N SER A 220 7.53 7.51 15.98
CA SER A 220 8.75 8.23 15.58
C SER A 220 9.17 7.86 14.16
N ALA A 221 9.22 6.56 13.85
CA ALA A 221 9.55 6.07 12.51
C ALA A 221 8.48 6.46 11.47
N PHE A 222 7.20 6.34 11.83
CA PHE A 222 6.06 6.64 10.97
C PHE A 222 6.05 8.11 10.53
N LEU A 223 6.16 9.05 11.47
CA LEU A 223 6.15 10.49 11.19
C LEU A 223 7.35 10.97 10.35
N LYS A 224 8.45 10.22 10.40
CA LYS A 224 9.65 10.47 9.59
C LYS A 224 9.65 9.70 8.26
N ASN A 225 8.53 9.03 7.90
CA ASN A 225 8.38 8.19 6.71
C ASN A 225 9.50 7.14 6.57
N LYS A 226 9.95 6.58 7.70
CA LYS A 226 11.00 5.58 7.71
C LYS A 226 10.42 4.17 7.55
N LEU A 227 11.25 3.31 6.96
CA LEU A 227 10.90 1.94 6.62
C LEU A 227 11.66 0.95 7.49
N THR A 228 10.96 -0.12 7.89
CA THR A 228 11.54 -1.25 8.60
C THR A 228 11.51 -2.48 7.70
N LEU A 229 12.64 -3.19 7.62
CA LEU A 229 12.73 -4.45 6.88
C LEU A 229 12.06 -5.55 7.71
N TYR A 230 11.09 -6.23 7.11
CA TYR A 230 10.43 -7.40 7.66
C TYR A 230 10.81 -8.65 6.89
N PRO A 231 10.91 -9.82 7.55
CA PRO A 231 11.12 -11.09 6.90
C PRO A 231 9.76 -11.71 6.53
N GLY A 232 9.68 -12.43 5.41
CA GLY A 232 8.47 -13.17 5.01
C GLY A 232 8.11 -14.33 5.94
N LYS A 233 9.08 -14.79 6.73
CA LYS A 233 8.94 -15.82 7.75
C LYS A 233 9.69 -15.37 9.00
N SER A 234 9.15 -15.69 10.17
CA SER A 234 9.71 -15.22 11.42
C SER A 234 11.10 -15.81 11.69
N TYR A 235 12.02 -14.99 12.20
CA TYR A 235 13.29 -15.45 12.81
C TYR A 235 13.19 -15.45 14.34
N ILE A 236 12.05 -15.03 14.90
CA ILE A 236 11.78 -14.94 16.32
C ILE A 236 10.44 -15.60 16.66
N GLU A 237 10.38 -16.33 17.76
CA GLU A 237 9.14 -16.75 18.40
C GLU A 237 9.06 -16.06 19.76
N ASN A 238 7.95 -15.38 20.05
CA ASN A 238 7.71 -14.78 21.36
C ASN A 238 7.00 -15.80 22.26
N ILE A 239 7.66 -16.21 23.34
CA ILE A 239 7.15 -17.19 24.30
C ILE A 239 6.58 -16.55 25.57
N GLY A 240 6.47 -15.22 25.61
CA GLY A 240 6.03 -14.45 26.76
C GLY A 240 4.52 -14.38 26.96
N ASN A 241 3.72 -14.78 25.98
CA ASN A 241 2.25 -14.80 26.03
C ASN A 241 1.67 -15.98 26.84
N ASP A 242 2.35 -16.37 27.92
CA ASP A 242 1.95 -17.45 28.84
C ASP A 242 1.26 -16.93 30.12
N GLY A 243 0.89 -15.65 30.12
CA GLY A 243 0.30 -14.95 31.27
C GLY A 243 1.32 -14.42 32.29
N SER A 244 2.63 -14.66 32.09
CA SER A 244 3.67 -14.18 33.01
C SER A 244 4.18 -12.76 32.70
N GLY A 245 3.92 -12.24 31.50
CA GLY A 245 4.39 -10.92 31.03
C GLY A 245 3.56 -9.73 31.53
N THR A 246 4.15 -8.53 31.47
CA THR A 246 3.50 -7.29 31.96
C THR A 246 2.39 -6.76 31.02
N HIS A 247 2.32 -7.27 29.79
CA HIS A 247 1.38 -6.85 28.74
C HIS A 247 0.65 -8.01 28.03
N CYS A 248 0.46 -9.15 28.71
CA CYS A 248 -0.14 -10.34 28.09
C CYS A 248 -1.67 -10.39 28.20
N SER A 249 -2.30 -10.92 27.15
CA SER A 249 -3.63 -11.51 27.14
C SER A 249 -3.48 -12.99 26.78
N ASP A 250 -4.16 -13.91 27.47
CA ASP A 250 -4.07 -15.39 27.31
C ASP A 250 -4.59 -15.90 25.94
N ASN A 251 -3.96 -15.50 24.83
CA ASN A 251 -4.33 -15.92 23.47
C ASN A 251 -3.13 -16.46 22.69
N ASP A 252 -3.29 -17.64 22.07
CA ASP A 252 -2.35 -18.32 21.17
C ASP A 252 -2.12 -17.61 19.82
N ASP A 253 -2.69 -16.42 19.61
CA ASP A 253 -2.82 -15.77 18.29
C ASP A 253 -1.49 -15.32 17.66
N TYR A 254 -0.39 -15.35 18.41
CA TYR A 254 0.92 -14.80 18.01
C TYR A 254 2.05 -15.85 17.87
N THR A 255 1.77 -17.13 18.08
CA THR A 255 2.78 -18.20 17.94
C THR A 255 3.14 -18.43 16.47
N THR A 256 4.43 -18.49 16.14
CA THR A 256 4.92 -18.59 14.76
C THR A 256 6.09 -19.55 14.64
N GLU A 257 6.16 -20.33 13.56
CA GLU A 257 7.31 -21.19 13.28
C GLU A 257 8.49 -20.35 12.79
N VAL A 258 9.64 -20.49 13.45
CA VAL A 258 10.86 -19.78 13.06
C VAL A 258 11.58 -20.46 11.89
N VAL A 259 12.30 -19.66 11.10
CA VAL A 259 13.12 -20.16 9.99
C VAL A 259 14.17 -21.16 10.47
N GLN A 260 14.20 -22.36 9.88
CA GLN A 260 15.17 -23.42 10.17
C GLN A 260 16.15 -23.68 9.02
N THR A 261 16.14 -22.85 7.98
CA THR A 261 16.99 -23.02 6.79
C THR A 261 17.74 -21.75 6.46
N LYS A 262 19.00 -21.90 6.04
CA LYS A 262 19.81 -20.77 5.60
C LYS A 262 19.19 -20.11 4.37
N GLN A 263 19.15 -18.78 4.35
CA GLN A 263 18.69 -17.98 3.23
C GLN A 263 19.81 -17.03 2.76
N ASP A 264 19.81 -16.70 1.48
CA ASP A 264 20.67 -15.65 0.94
C ASP A 264 20.04 -14.28 1.20
N PHE A 265 20.84 -13.33 1.71
CA PHE A 265 20.38 -11.97 1.95
C PHE A 265 20.78 -11.06 0.79
N TYR A 266 19.83 -10.27 0.30
CA TYR A 266 20.04 -9.35 -0.82
C TYR A 266 19.22 -8.09 -0.64
N LYS A 267 19.65 -7.01 -1.31
CA LYS A 267 18.88 -5.76 -1.30
C LYS A 267 17.57 -5.94 -2.05
N VAL A 268 16.46 -5.77 -1.33
CA VAL A 268 15.15 -5.52 -1.94
C VAL A 268 14.96 -4.02 -2.12
N ARG A 269 14.05 -3.63 -3.02
CA ARG A 269 13.78 -2.21 -3.29
C ARG A 269 13.23 -1.54 -2.03
N VAL A 270 13.87 -0.47 -1.58
CA VAL A 270 13.49 0.30 -0.39
C VAL A 270 12.26 1.14 -0.71
N ARG A 271 11.09 0.54 -0.51
CA ARG A 271 9.75 1.16 -0.58
C ARG A 271 8.77 0.27 0.17
N GLU A 272 7.70 0.85 0.71
CA GLU A 272 6.67 0.06 1.36
C GLU A 272 6.04 -0.98 0.39
N ASP A 273 5.90 -2.22 0.85
CA ASP A 273 5.25 -3.29 0.10
C ASP A 273 3.76 -3.40 0.45
N ILE A 274 2.94 -2.75 -0.38
CA ILE A 274 1.49 -2.65 -0.17
C ILE A 274 0.81 -4.03 -0.14
N LYS A 275 1.34 -5.01 -0.89
CA LYS A 275 0.75 -6.37 -0.91
C LYS A 275 0.91 -7.05 0.44
N SER A 276 2.11 -7.02 1.00
CA SER A 276 2.44 -7.58 2.30
C SER A 276 1.73 -6.83 3.43
N LYS A 277 1.66 -5.49 3.33
CA LYS A 277 0.86 -4.64 4.23
C LYS A 277 -0.60 -5.10 4.29
N ASN A 278 -1.22 -5.37 3.13
CA ASN A 278 -2.61 -5.84 3.09
C ASN A 278 -2.80 -7.23 3.72
N VAL A 279 -1.84 -8.14 3.56
CA VAL A 279 -1.88 -9.46 4.23
C VAL A 279 -1.87 -9.30 5.75
N ILE A 280 -1.03 -8.41 6.28
CA ILE A 280 -0.95 -8.14 7.73
C ILE A 280 -2.23 -7.43 8.22
N LYS A 281 -2.78 -6.50 7.42
CA LYS A 281 -4.05 -5.84 7.70
C LYS A 281 -5.18 -6.86 7.92
N GLU A 282 -5.28 -7.85 7.03
CA GLU A 282 -6.27 -8.93 7.14
C GLU A 282 -6.07 -9.78 8.39
N TYR A 283 -4.81 -10.05 8.77
CA TYR A 283 -4.50 -10.78 9.99
C TYR A 283 -4.96 -10.01 11.24
N PHE A 284 -4.69 -8.70 11.34
CA PHE A 284 -5.12 -7.89 12.48
C PHE A 284 -6.64 -7.81 12.62
N LEU A 285 -7.36 -7.69 11.50
CA LEU A 285 -8.82 -7.74 11.51
C LEU A 285 -9.30 -9.07 12.11
N ASN A 286 -8.80 -10.20 11.59
CA ASN A 286 -9.14 -11.53 12.11
C ASN A 286 -8.87 -11.70 13.60
N ALA A 287 -7.67 -11.33 14.07
CA ALA A 287 -7.25 -11.50 15.46
C ALA A 287 -8.10 -10.68 16.44
N SER A 288 -8.61 -9.51 16.02
CA SER A 288 -9.45 -8.65 16.86
C SER A 288 -10.91 -9.12 16.98
N GLY A 289 -11.28 -10.27 16.43
CA GLY A 289 -12.67 -10.74 16.36
C GLY A 289 -13.56 -9.90 15.42
N LYS A 290 -13.00 -8.87 14.78
CA LYS A 290 -13.59 -8.14 13.67
C LYS A 290 -13.37 -8.99 12.42
N SER A 291 -14.29 -9.93 12.16
CA SER A 291 -14.19 -10.90 11.04
C SER A 291 -13.42 -10.35 9.83
N ALA A 292 -12.25 -10.92 9.49
CA ALA A 292 -11.72 -10.64 8.16
C ALA A 292 -12.51 -11.49 7.17
N GLU A 293 -12.89 -10.88 6.05
CA GLU A 293 -13.51 -11.61 4.96
C GLU A 293 -12.53 -12.70 4.47
N PRO A 294 -12.98 -13.95 4.22
CA PRO A 294 -12.08 -15.04 3.92
C PRO A 294 -11.51 -14.92 2.51
N ILE A 295 -10.18 -15.03 2.39
CA ILE A 295 -9.49 -15.10 1.11
C ILE A 295 -9.20 -16.55 0.76
N ILE A 296 -10.12 -17.12 -0.02
CA ILE A 296 -9.89 -18.40 -0.70
C ILE A 296 -9.15 -18.12 -2.01
N LYS A 297 -7.89 -18.54 -2.09
CA LYS A 297 -7.28 -19.00 -3.36
C LYS A 297 -6.98 -20.49 -3.22
N LYS A 298 -7.75 -21.30 -3.96
CA LYS A 298 -7.38 -22.68 -4.27
C LYS A 298 -6.10 -22.69 -5.12
N SER A 299 -5.09 -23.40 -4.67
CA SER A 299 -4.05 -23.98 -5.53
C SER A 299 -4.69 -25.08 -6.38
N SER A 300 -4.53 -25.01 -7.69
CA SER A 300 -4.72 -26.15 -8.59
C SER A 300 -3.40 -26.43 -9.31
N SER A 301 -2.56 -27.28 -8.71
CA SER A 301 -1.58 -28.05 -9.47
C SER A 301 -2.20 -29.36 -9.91
N PHE A 302 -3.03 -29.35 -10.95
CA PHE A 302 -3.18 -30.50 -11.84
C PHE A 302 -3.75 -30.02 -13.19
N ILE A 303 -3.27 -30.61 -14.28
CA ILE A 303 -3.52 -30.25 -15.69
C ILE A 303 -2.55 -29.18 -16.25
N ARG A 304 -1.28 -29.56 -16.30
CA ARG A 304 -0.36 -29.16 -17.36
C ARG A 304 -0.48 -30.21 -18.48
N LYS A 305 -1.38 -30.00 -19.45
CA LYS A 305 -1.36 -30.51 -20.84
C LYS A 305 -2.72 -30.31 -21.54
N VAL A 306 -3.04 -29.08 -21.94
CA VAL A 306 -3.72 -28.78 -23.22
C VAL A 306 -3.30 -27.36 -23.60
N LYS A 307 -2.46 -27.22 -24.62
CA LYS A 307 -2.14 -25.93 -25.25
C LYS A 307 -3.22 -25.64 -26.30
N PHE A 308 -3.64 -24.38 -26.32
CA PHE A 308 -4.30 -23.65 -27.41
C PHE A 308 -5.79 -23.92 -27.71
N LEU A 309 -6.50 -22.81 -27.98
CA LEU A 309 -7.90 -22.66 -28.42
C LEU A 309 -9.00 -22.63 -27.33
N ILE A 310 -8.90 -21.69 -26.38
CA ILE A 310 -10.10 -21.21 -25.66
C ILE A 310 -10.22 -19.69 -25.92
N PRO A 311 -11.28 -19.21 -26.60
CA PRO A 311 -11.52 -17.78 -26.82
C PRO A 311 -11.50 -17.02 -25.49
N VAL A 312 -10.91 -15.82 -25.48
CA VAL A 312 -10.80 -14.92 -24.30
C VAL A 312 -12.15 -14.74 -23.59
N PHE A 313 -13.26 -14.79 -24.34
CA PHE A 313 -14.62 -14.73 -23.82
C PHE A 313 -14.96 -15.81 -22.76
N ILE A 314 -14.45 -17.03 -22.92
CA ILE A 314 -14.67 -18.12 -21.95
C ILE A 314 -13.84 -17.90 -20.69
N LYS A 315 -12.62 -17.35 -20.81
CA LYS A 315 -11.81 -16.93 -19.64
C LYS A 315 -12.49 -15.81 -18.84
N GLN A 316 -13.15 -14.86 -19.52
CA GLN A 316 -13.87 -13.77 -18.87
C GLN A 316 -15.13 -14.26 -18.14
N LYS A 317 -15.93 -15.16 -18.74
CA LYS A 317 -17.07 -15.78 -18.05
C LYS A 317 -16.67 -16.53 -16.79
N VAL A 318 -15.56 -17.28 -16.83
CA VAL A 318 -15.04 -18.00 -15.66
C VAL A 318 -14.53 -17.02 -14.59
N LYS A 319 -13.83 -15.95 -14.99
CA LYS A 319 -13.39 -14.87 -14.09
C LYS A 319 -14.56 -14.17 -13.41
N ASN A 320 -15.61 -13.83 -14.16
CA ASN A 320 -16.81 -13.15 -13.63
C ASN A 320 -17.66 -14.06 -12.73
N VAL A 321 -17.75 -15.37 -13.02
CA VAL A 321 -18.41 -16.34 -12.14
C VAL A 321 -17.62 -16.54 -10.84
N LEU A 322 -16.28 -16.64 -10.91
CA LEU A 322 -15.42 -16.71 -9.72
C LEU A 322 -15.49 -15.43 -8.88
N ILE A 323 -15.52 -14.25 -9.52
CA ILE A 323 -15.70 -12.97 -8.84
C ILE A 323 -17.09 -12.86 -8.17
N ARG A 324 -18.15 -13.37 -8.81
CA ARG A 324 -19.51 -13.44 -8.25
C ARG A 324 -19.58 -14.34 -7.01
N ILE A 325 -18.86 -15.47 -7.01
CA ILE A 325 -18.84 -16.42 -5.88
C ILE A 325 -18.00 -15.88 -4.72
N ILE A 326 -16.82 -15.30 -4.99
CA ILE A 326 -15.90 -14.79 -3.96
C ILE A 326 -16.51 -13.62 -3.17
N ASN A 327 -17.31 -12.75 -3.80
CA ASN A 327 -17.85 -11.55 -3.15
C ASN A 327 -19.30 -11.69 -2.65
N LYS A 328 -19.99 -12.83 -2.89
CA LYS A 328 -21.26 -13.13 -2.21
C LYS A 328 -21.06 -13.44 -0.72
N LEU A 329 -19.79 -13.60 -0.31
CA LEU A 329 -19.32 -13.97 1.03
C LEU A 329 -18.59 -12.82 1.76
N SER A 330 -18.50 -11.63 1.14
CA SER A 330 -18.00 -10.41 1.78
C SER A 330 -19.10 -9.77 2.65
N PRO A 331 -18.90 -9.50 3.96
CA PRO A 331 -19.81 -8.67 4.74
C PRO A 331 -20.14 -7.35 4.03
N ARG A 332 -21.43 -7.01 4.02
CA ARG A 332 -21.90 -5.68 3.61
C ARG A 332 -21.31 -4.66 4.59
N PRO A 333 -20.87 -3.48 4.13
CA PRO A 333 -20.42 -2.43 5.04
C PRO A 333 -21.51 -2.10 6.06
N ASP A 334 -21.08 -1.84 7.29
CA ASP A 334 -21.96 -1.42 8.38
C ASP A 334 -22.63 -0.08 7.99
N LEU A 335 -23.94 -0.11 7.78
CA LEU A 335 -24.73 1.06 7.36
C LEU A 335 -24.97 2.06 8.50
N THR A 336 -24.34 1.87 9.66
CA THR A 336 -24.54 2.69 10.87
C THR A 336 -23.52 3.83 11.06
N THR A 337 -22.43 3.88 10.26
CA THR A 337 -21.52 5.04 10.24
C THR A 337 -22.13 6.24 9.49
N PRO A 338 -21.85 7.49 9.88
CA PRO A 338 -22.32 8.66 9.13
C PRO A 338 -21.80 8.56 7.69
N LYS A 339 -22.72 8.56 6.71
CA LYS A 339 -22.37 8.49 5.29
C LYS A 339 -21.52 9.71 4.93
N ASP A 340 -20.36 9.49 4.31
CA ASP A 340 -19.60 10.56 3.64
C ASP A 340 -20.59 11.30 2.73
N PRO A 341 -20.72 12.64 2.83
CA PRO A 341 -21.62 13.39 1.96
C PRO A 341 -21.14 13.42 0.50
N PHE A 342 -19.94 12.92 0.21
CA PHE A 342 -19.33 12.86 -1.12
C PHE A 342 -19.14 11.42 -1.57
N GLY A 343 -19.21 11.17 -2.89
CA GLY A 343 -19.20 9.81 -3.46
C GLY A 343 -20.36 9.56 -4.41
N PHE A 344 -20.81 8.30 -4.53
CA PHE A 344 -21.83 7.88 -5.49
C PHE A 344 -23.09 7.38 -4.76
N PHE A 345 -24.23 8.00 -5.08
CA PHE A 345 -25.48 7.83 -4.35
C PHE A 345 -26.64 7.45 -5.26
N GLY A 346 -27.65 6.81 -4.69
CA GLY A 346 -28.90 6.49 -5.39
C GLY A 346 -28.80 5.38 -6.45
N ASN A 347 -29.95 4.99 -6.96
CA ASN A 347 -30.12 4.05 -8.08
C ASN A 347 -31.28 4.59 -8.93
N TYR A 348 -30.95 5.40 -9.94
CA TYR A 348 -31.96 6.14 -10.69
C TYR A 348 -32.46 5.31 -11.88
N ASP A 349 -33.78 5.36 -12.13
CA ASP A 349 -34.42 4.62 -13.23
C ASP A 349 -34.06 5.15 -14.62
N SER A 350 -33.57 6.39 -14.71
CA SER A 350 -33.15 7.02 -15.96
C SER A 350 -32.05 8.05 -15.72
N TRP A 351 -31.28 8.35 -16.77
CA TRP A 351 -30.27 9.40 -16.74
C TRP A 351 -30.89 10.75 -16.40
N LYS A 352 -32.05 11.05 -17.00
CA LYS A 352 -32.81 12.27 -16.76
C LYS A 352 -33.16 12.44 -15.28
N ALA A 353 -33.64 11.38 -14.62
CA ALA A 353 -33.96 11.42 -13.19
C ALA A 353 -32.75 11.74 -12.31
N ALA A 354 -31.58 11.15 -12.61
CA ALA A 354 -30.34 11.50 -11.90
C ALA A 354 -29.90 12.94 -12.20
N SER A 355 -30.00 13.35 -13.47
CA SER A 355 -29.57 14.67 -13.93
C SER A 355 -30.38 15.80 -13.32
N ASP A 356 -31.68 15.59 -13.06
CA ASP A 356 -32.57 16.58 -12.44
C ASP A 356 -32.17 16.91 -10.99
N GLU A 357 -31.39 16.03 -10.34
CA GLU A 357 -30.86 16.23 -9.00
C GLU A 357 -29.39 16.71 -8.98
N CYS A 358 -28.78 16.91 -10.15
CA CYS A 358 -27.36 17.23 -10.30
C CYS A 358 -27.14 18.67 -10.75
N SER A 359 -25.98 19.25 -10.41
CA SER A 359 -25.59 20.59 -10.88
C SER A 359 -25.14 20.60 -12.36
N GLY A 360 -24.73 19.45 -12.90
CA GLY A 360 -24.30 19.28 -14.29
C GLY A 360 -22.82 19.63 -14.55
N TYR A 361 -22.28 19.14 -15.67
CA TYR A 361 -20.86 19.23 -16.05
C TYR A 361 -20.48 20.57 -16.71
N ASP A 362 -21.46 21.36 -17.14
CA ASP A 362 -21.24 22.53 -18.02
C ASP A 362 -20.94 23.82 -17.26
N SER A 363 -20.56 23.73 -15.98
CA SER A 363 -20.28 24.92 -15.18
C SER A 363 -18.97 25.58 -15.61
N ASN A 364 -18.99 26.90 -15.80
CA ASN A 364 -17.79 27.71 -16.05
C ASN A 364 -16.74 27.55 -14.93
N LEU A 365 -17.16 27.17 -13.72
CA LEU A 365 -16.27 26.91 -12.58
C LEU A 365 -15.34 25.73 -12.83
N ILE A 366 -15.83 24.64 -13.44
CA ILE A 366 -15.02 23.45 -13.74
C ILE A 366 -13.96 23.80 -14.78
N LEU A 367 -14.36 24.47 -15.88
CA LEU A 367 -13.43 24.91 -16.92
C LEU A 367 -12.32 25.80 -16.35
N GLU A 368 -12.68 26.79 -15.53
CA GLU A 368 -11.68 27.70 -14.95
C GLU A 368 -10.72 26.96 -14.01
N LYS A 369 -11.20 26.02 -13.20
CA LYS A 369 -10.33 25.19 -12.35
C LYS A 369 -9.40 24.29 -13.17
N CYS A 370 -9.92 23.59 -14.18
CA CYS A 370 -9.11 22.78 -15.08
C CYS A 370 -8.03 23.63 -15.76
N LYS A 371 -8.40 24.83 -16.24
CA LYS A 371 -7.49 25.78 -16.87
C LYS A 371 -6.38 26.21 -15.93
N GLN A 372 -6.72 26.67 -14.73
CA GLN A 372 -5.72 27.17 -13.77
C GLN A 372 -4.75 26.08 -13.30
N ALA A 373 -5.23 24.85 -13.09
CA ALA A 373 -4.37 23.73 -12.74
C ALA A 373 -3.43 23.36 -13.91
N LEU A 374 -3.99 23.19 -15.12
CA LEU A 374 -3.20 22.73 -16.26
C LEU A 374 -2.24 23.79 -16.80
N LEU A 375 -2.56 25.09 -16.67
CA LEU A 375 -1.61 26.18 -16.97
C LEU A 375 -0.34 26.06 -16.13
N GLN A 376 -0.46 25.71 -14.84
CA GLN A 376 0.71 25.52 -13.98
C GLN A 376 1.55 24.32 -14.42
N VAL A 377 0.93 23.24 -14.89
CA VAL A 377 1.65 22.08 -15.43
C VAL A 377 2.35 22.43 -16.75
N ARG A 378 1.64 23.07 -17.68
CA ARG A 378 2.18 23.52 -18.97
C ARG A 378 3.38 24.45 -18.79
N ASP A 379 3.29 25.40 -17.86
CA ASP A 379 4.32 26.41 -17.59
C ASP A 379 5.48 25.87 -16.74
N GLY A 380 5.46 24.59 -16.36
CA GLY A 380 6.48 23.96 -15.53
C GLY A 380 6.49 24.42 -14.07
N LYS A 381 5.44 25.10 -13.61
CA LYS A 381 5.24 25.53 -12.21
C LYS A 381 4.75 24.39 -11.32
N ALA A 382 4.06 23.41 -11.90
CA ALA A 382 3.64 22.18 -11.25
C ALA A 382 4.09 20.96 -12.07
N VAL A 383 4.35 19.83 -11.41
CA VAL A 383 4.88 18.63 -12.07
C VAL A 383 3.78 17.78 -12.74
N ALA A 384 2.56 17.82 -12.20
CA ALA A 384 1.38 17.17 -12.72
C ALA A 384 0.12 17.77 -12.08
N GLU A 385 -1.03 17.49 -12.71
CA GLU A 385 -2.35 17.70 -12.13
C GLU A 385 -3.21 16.46 -12.37
N ARG A 386 -4.24 16.30 -11.55
CA ARG A 386 -5.29 15.31 -11.76
C ARG A 386 -6.60 15.86 -11.23
N ASP A 387 -7.65 15.81 -12.05
CA ASP A 387 -8.98 16.32 -11.73
C ASP A 387 -8.91 17.79 -11.24
N SER A 388 -8.00 18.59 -11.81
CA SER A 388 -7.70 19.97 -11.43
C SER A 388 -6.95 20.15 -10.09
N VAL A 389 -6.51 19.07 -9.45
CA VAL A 389 -5.68 19.11 -8.23
C VAL A 389 -4.22 18.95 -8.61
N LEU A 390 -3.36 19.88 -8.16
CA LEU A 390 -1.92 19.79 -8.38
C LEU A 390 -1.32 18.65 -7.55
N LEU A 391 -0.35 17.95 -8.13
CA LEU A 391 0.37 16.86 -7.47
C LEU A 391 1.82 17.25 -7.25
N ASP A 392 2.40 16.83 -6.12
CA ASP A 392 3.82 17.05 -5.79
C ASP A 392 4.76 16.13 -6.59
N GLU A 393 4.20 15.06 -7.17
CA GLU A 393 4.93 14.11 -8.01
C GLU A 393 4.16 13.76 -9.28
N LYS A 394 4.91 13.43 -10.34
CA LYS A 394 4.32 12.99 -11.60
C LYS A 394 3.89 11.53 -11.51
N VAL A 395 2.58 11.31 -11.40
CA VAL A 395 1.98 9.97 -11.45
C VAL A 395 1.57 9.63 -12.89
N TYR A 396 2.30 8.70 -13.51
CA TYR A 396 1.95 8.18 -14.83
C TYR A 396 0.83 7.14 -14.75
N SER A 397 -0.08 7.16 -15.73
CA SER A 397 -0.93 6.00 -16.00
C SER A 397 -0.11 4.94 -16.74
N TRP A 398 0.60 4.10 -15.99
CA TRP A 398 1.39 2.99 -16.55
C TRP A 398 0.60 2.08 -17.49
N PRO A 399 -0.68 1.75 -17.21
CA PRO A 399 -1.48 0.98 -18.15
C PRO A 399 -1.75 1.69 -19.48
N ILE A 400 -2.07 2.99 -19.47
CA ILE A 400 -2.22 3.79 -20.70
C ILE A 400 -0.88 3.83 -21.46
N LEU A 401 0.23 4.10 -20.78
CA LEU A 401 1.55 4.11 -21.42
C LEU A 401 1.88 2.76 -22.06
N ALA A 402 1.65 1.65 -21.35
CA ALA A 402 1.88 0.32 -21.88
C ALA A 402 1.02 0.04 -23.12
N ALA A 403 -0.23 0.49 -23.11
CA ALA A 403 -1.15 0.34 -24.24
C ALA A 403 -0.73 1.21 -25.45
N LEU A 404 -0.33 2.46 -25.22
CA LEU A 404 0.19 3.35 -26.26
C LEU A 404 1.49 2.81 -26.85
N PHE A 405 2.42 2.34 -26.02
CA PHE A 405 3.64 1.69 -26.51
C PHE A 405 3.31 0.43 -27.30
N LYS A 406 2.38 -0.41 -26.82
CA LYS A 406 1.93 -1.60 -27.55
C LYS A 406 1.39 -1.23 -28.93
N ALA A 407 0.53 -0.22 -29.02
CA ALA A 407 0.03 0.28 -30.30
C ALA A 407 1.18 0.77 -31.20
N SER A 408 2.14 1.52 -30.64
CA SER A 408 3.29 2.04 -31.41
C SER A 408 4.19 0.94 -31.96
N THR A 409 4.31 -0.20 -31.28
CA THR A 409 5.11 -1.32 -31.80
C THR A 409 4.53 -1.95 -33.07
N GLU A 410 3.23 -1.77 -33.32
CA GLU A 410 2.54 -2.34 -34.48
C GLU A 410 2.23 -1.28 -35.55
N LEU A 411 1.98 -0.04 -35.14
CA LEU A 411 1.55 1.05 -36.03
C LEU A 411 2.67 2.05 -36.35
N GLY A 412 3.77 2.02 -35.60
CA GLY A 412 4.80 3.05 -35.63
C GLY A 412 4.31 4.33 -34.96
N ASP A 413 4.02 5.34 -35.78
CA ASP A 413 3.60 6.65 -35.33
C ASP A 413 2.20 6.62 -34.71
N LEU A 414 2.04 7.25 -33.55
CA LEU A 414 0.78 7.37 -32.83
C LEU A 414 0.07 8.68 -33.18
N HIS A 415 -1.20 8.53 -33.56
CA HIS A 415 -2.17 9.59 -33.70
C HIS A 415 -3.32 9.29 -32.76
N VAL A 416 -3.36 9.95 -31.61
CA VAL A 416 -4.33 9.67 -30.54
C VAL A 416 -5.52 10.61 -30.69
N LEU A 417 -6.74 10.06 -30.65
CA LEU A 417 -7.97 10.82 -30.39
C LEU A 417 -8.36 10.59 -28.93
N ASP A 418 -8.46 11.67 -28.16
CA ASP A 418 -8.79 11.65 -26.73
C ASP A 418 -10.14 12.34 -26.52
N PHE A 419 -11.18 11.53 -26.33
CA PHE A 419 -12.54 12.03 -26.19
C PHE A 419 -12.85 12.34 -24.73
N GLY A 420 -13.23 13.59 -24.43
CA GLY A 420 -13.36 14.08 -23.05
C GLY A 420 -12.01 14.35 -22.37
N GLY A 421 -10.94 14.56 -23.14
CA GLY A 421 -9.57 14.80 -22.64
C GLY A 421 -9.33 16.13 -21.91
N SER A 422 -10.40 16.88 -21.59
CA SER A 422 -10.36 18.22 -20.98
C SER A 422 -9.42 19.16 -21.75
N LEU A 423 -8.53 19.88 -21.07
CA LEU A 423 -7.56 20.79 -21.68
C LEU A 423 -6.21 20.10 -22.02
N GLY A 424 -6.15 18.77 -21.91
CA GLY A 424 -4.95 17.97 -22.19
C GLY A 424 -4.33 17.26 -20.99
N SER A 425 -5.09 16.98 -19.94
CA SER A 425 -4.62 16.28 -18.74
C SER A 425 -3.88 14.98 -19.07
N SER A 426 -4.51 14.09 -19.86
CA SER A 426 -3.91 12.83 -20.32
C SER A 426 -2.68 13.06 -21.22
N TYR A 427 -2.69 14.10 -22.04
CA TYR A 427 -1.54 14.47 -22.87
C TYR A 427 -0.34 14.85 -22.01
N TYR A 428 -0.48 15.82 -21.09
CA TYR A 428 0.63 16.29 -20.24
C TYR A 428 1.10 15.21 -19.26
N GLN A 429 0.19 14.34 -18.80
CA GLN A 429 0.54 13.18 -18.00
C GLN A 429 1.52 12.26 -18.74
N ASN A 430 1.31 12.03 -20.05
CA ASN A 430 2.00 10.95 -20.78
C ASN A 430 3.08 11.42 -21.77
N ILE A 431 3.02 12.65 -22.27
CA ILE A 431 3.85 13.14 -23.38
C ILE A 431 5.36 12.95 -23.18
N GLY A 432 5.85 13.14 -21.95
CA GLY A 432 7.27 12.99 -21.63
C GLY A 432 7.83 11.59 -21.93
N MET A 433 6.98 10.57 -21.93
CA MET A 433 7.37 9.17 -22.21
C MET A 433 7.17 8.79 -23.68
N ILE A 434 6.16 9.35 -24.34
CA ILE A 434 5.74 8.94 -25.70
C ILE A 434 6.13 9.95 -26.79
N GLN A 435 6.84 11.02 -26.45
CA GLN A 435 7.18 12.11 -27.38
C GLN A 435 7.84 11.67 -28.69
N ASN A 436 8.56 10.54 -28.70
CA ASN A 436 9.26 10.04 -29.88
C ASN A 436 8.35 9.30 -30.86
N VAL A 437 7.24 8.75 -30.37
CA VAL A 437 6.28 7.99 -31.16
C VAL A 437 4.98 8.76 -31.40
N LEU A 438 4.69 9.81 -30.63
CA LEU A 438 3.47 10.61 -30.79
C LEU A 438 3.62 11.68 -31.88
N LYS A 439 2.75 11.62 -32.89
CA LYS A 439 2.64 12.63 -33.97
C LYS A 439 1.49 13.60 -33.75
N SER A 440 0.34 13.14 -33.27
CA SER A 440 -0.77 14.03 -32.94
C SER A 440 -1.58 13.51 -31.75
N TRP A 441 -2.13 14.45 -30.99
CA TRP A 441 -3.09 14.22 -29.91
C TRP A 441 -4.29 15.16 -30.14
N SER A 442 -5.39 14.59 -30.59
CA SER A 442 -6.62 15.30 -30.93
C SER A 442 -7.63 15.16 -29.80
N ILE A 443 -7.89 16.23 -29.07
CA ILE A 443 -8.93 16.26 -28.05
C ILE A 443 -10.27 16.59 -28.70
N VAL A 444 -11.28 15.80 -28.38
CA VAL A 444 -12.68 16.10 -28.70
C VAL A 444 -13.40 16.50 -27.42
N GLU A 445 -13.93 17.72 -27.39
CA GLU A 445 -14.61 18.29 -26.22
C GLU A 445 -15.73 19.28 -26.60
N GLN A 446 -16.56 19.70 -25.64
CA GLN A 446 -17.51 20.79 -25.71
C GLN A 446 -16.86 22.12 -26.14
N ASN A 447 -17.68 22.97 -26.76
CA ASN A 447 -17.21 24.21 -27.40
C ASN A 447 -16.41 25.14 -26.47
N ASN A 448 -16.82 25.32 -25.22
CA ASN A 448 -16.11 26.17 -24.25
C ASN A 448 -14.69 25.63 -23.93
N PHE A 449 -14.53 24.32 -23.75
CA PHE A 449 -13.23 23.68 -23.58
C PHE A 449 -12.40 23.73 -24.87
N VAL A 450 -13.02 23.57 -26.04
CA VAL A 450 -12.33 23.69 -27.34
C VAL A 450 -11.79 25.10 -27.56
N VAL A 451 -12.58 26.13 -27.28
CA VAL A 451 -12.14 27.54 -27.37
C VAL A 451 -10.99 27.79 -26.41
N CYS A 452 -11.14 27.40 -25.13
CA CYS A 452 -10.08 27.56 -24.14
C CYS A 452 -8.81 26.79 -24.50
N GLY A 453 -8.96 25.55 -24.95
CA GLY A 453 -7.87 24.68 -25.40
C GLY A 453 -7.10 25.27 -26.58
N LYS A 454 -7.81 25.79 -27.59
CA LYS A 454 -7.21 26.46 -28.75
C LYS A 454 -6.41 27.70 -28.36
N GLU A 455 -6.96 28.51 -27.45
CA GLU A 455 -6.32 29.75 -27.02
C GLU A 455 -5.10 29.49 -26.12
N ASN A 456 -5.18 28.49 -25.22
CA ASN A 456 -4.21 28.35 -24.13
C ASN A 456 -3.28 27.12 -24.26
N PHE A 457 -3.71 26.02 -24.87
CA PHE A 457 -2.97 24.74 -24.77
C PHE A 457 -2.56 24.14 -26.11
N GLN A 458 -3.19 24.58 -27.21
CA GLN A 458 -2.92 24.07 -28.54
C GLN A 458 -1.47 24.32 -28.96
N ASN A 459 -0.85 23.29 -29.55
CA ASN A 459 0.51 23.36 -30.10
C ASN A 459 0.60 22.50 -31.36
N ASP A 460 1.81 22.16 -31.81
CA ASP A 460 2.02 21.38 -33.02
C ASP A 460 1.41 19.97 -32.95
N ARG A 461 1.35 19.37 -31.76
CA ARG A 461 0.87 17.99 -31.53
C ARG A 461 -0.51 17.94 -30.89
N LEU A 462 -0.79 18.81 -29.92
CA LEU A 462 -2.04 18.86 -29.18
C LEU A 462 -3.02 19.80 -29.90
N LYS A 463 -4.15 19.27 -30.38
CA LYS A 463 -5.20 20.00 -31.11
C LYS A 463 -6.58 19.75 -30.48
N PHE A 464 -7.52 20.67 -30.67
CA PHE A 464 -8.85 20.62 -30.06
C PHE A 464 -9.97 20.71 -31.11
N PHE A 465 -10.98 19.85 -30.99
CA PHE A 465 -12.08 19.70 -31.93
C PHE A 465 -13.42 19.56 -31.20
N GLU A 466 -14.48 20.10 -31.77
CA GLU A 466 -15.85 19.93 -31.24
C GLU A 466 -16.46 18.57 -31.61
N THR A 467 -15.92 17.93 -32.66
CA THR A 467 -16.47 16.66 -33.16
C THR A 467 -15.37 15.65 -33.48
N THR A 468 -15.71 14.37 -33.28
CA THR A 468 -14.89 13.23 -33.68
C THR A 468 -14.56 13.25 -35.17
N GLU A 469 -15.51 13.65 -36.01
CA GLU A 469 -15.33 13.74 -37.46
C GLU A 469 -14.23 14.75 -37.83
N ALA A 470 -14.26 15.95 -37.25
CA ALA A 470 -13.24 16.96 -37.51
C ALA A 470 -11.84 16.51 -37.03
N ALA A 471 -11.77 15.89 -35.85
CA ALA A 471 -10.54 15.30 -35.34
C ALA A 471 -10.00 14.20 -36.26
N PHE A 472 -10.89 13.35 -36.79
CA PHE A 472 -10.53 12.26 -37.68
C PHE A 472 -10.02 12.75 -39.03
N GLN A 473 -10.69 13.74 -39.62
CA GLN A 473 -10.26 14.37 -40.88
C GLN A 473 -8.90 15.07 -40.74
N SER A 474 -8.63 15.66 -39.57
CA SER A 474 -7.40 16.40 -39.33
C SER A 474 -6.15 15.53 -39.24
N ALA A 475 -6.24 14.35 -38.61
CA ALA A 475 -5.04 13.59 -38.23
C ALA A 475 -5.12 12.08 -38.48
N LYS A 476 -6.27 11.58 -38.95
CA LYS A 476 -6.57 10.15 -39.11
C LYS A 476 -6.09 9.32 -37.90
N PRO A 477 -6.62 9.59 -36.69
CA PRO A 477 -6.14 8.94 -35.48
C PRO A 477 -6.23 7.42 -35.57
N ASN A 478 -5.20 6.76 -35.04
CA ASN A 478 -5.06 5.31 -35.04
C ASN A 478 -5.22 4.69 -33.64
N VAL A 479 -5.36 5.52 -32.61
CA VAL A 479 -5.73 5.12 -31.25
C VAL A 479 -6.85 6.01 -30.76
N LEU A 480 -7.93 5.43 -30.26
CA LEU A 480 -8.97 6.13 -29.51
C LEU A 480 -8.73 5.92 -28.01
N LEU A 481 -8.71 7.01 -27.23
CA LEU A 481 -8.61 6.99 -25.77
C LEU A 481 -9.93 7.48 -25.16
N LEU A 482 -10.48 6.67 -24.26
CA LEU A 482 -11.69 6.91 -23.49
C LEU A 482 -11.36 6.74 -21.99
N SER A 483 -10.72 7.74 -21.38
CA SER A 483 -10.31 7.71 -19.96
C SER A 483 -11.26 8.53 -19.10
N SER A 484 -12.01 7.89 -18.22
CA SER A 484 -12.96 8.56 -17.30
C SER A 484 -14.06 9.37 -17.99
N VAL A 485 -14.48 8.98 -19.20
CA VAL A 485 -15.52 9.70 -19.96
C VAL A 485 -16.84 8.93 -20.03
N LEU A 486 -16.79 7.64 -20.34
CA LEU A 486 -18.00 6.83 -20.58
C LEU A 486 -18.99 6.79 -19.42
N PRO A 487 -18.56 6.76 -18.14
CA PRO A 487 -19.51 6.83 -17.02
C PRO A 487 -20.39 8.09 -17.03
N TYR A 488 -19.94 9.18 -17.66
CA TYR A 488 -20.58 10.50 -17.59
C TYR A 488 -21.36 10.86 -18.86
N ILE A 489 -21.60 9.90 -19.75
CA ILE A 489 -22.38 10.08 -20.99
C ILE A 489 -23.79 9.52 -20.79
N GLU A 490 -24.80 10.28 -21.22
CA GLU A 490 -26.21 9.87 -21.13
C GLU A 490 -26.47 8.54 -21.83
N ASP A 491 -26.05 8.43 -23.10
CA ASP A 491 -26.14 7.19 -23.88
C ASP A 491 -24.73 6.74 -24.32
N PRO A 492 -24.00 6.02 -23.45
CA PRO A 492 -22.65 5.56 -23.74
C PRO A 492 -22.65 4.48 -24.83
N SER A 493 -23.74 3.72 -24.99
CA SER A 493 -23.83 2.66 -26.00
C SER A 493 -23.87 3.26 -27.40
N SER A 494 -24.75 4.23 -27.64
CA SER A 494 -24.82 4.94 -28.93
C SER A 494 -23.52 5.69 -29.24
N LEU A 495 -22.89 6.29 -28.22
CA LEU A 495 -21.58 6.93 -28.38
C LEU A 495 -20.51 5.92 -28.83
N ILE A 496 -20.42 4.76 -28.17
CA ILE A 496 -19.49 3.69 -28.56
C ILE A 496 -19.77 3.25 -29.99
N GLU A 497 -21.02 2.96 -30.35
CA GLU A 497 -21.39 2.58 -31.72
C GLU A 497 -20.96 3.61 -32.77
N SER A 498 -21.03 4.91 -32.44
CA SER A 498 -20.54 5.98 -33.30
C SER A 498 -19.02 5.88 -33.53
N PHE A 499 -18.23 5.56 -32.49
CA PHE A 499 -16.78 5.39 -32.61
C PHE A 499 -16.39 4.16 -33.42
N LEU A 500 -17.16 3.07 -33.32
CA LEU A 500 -16.88 1.84 -34.06
C LEU A 500 -17.01 2.00 -35.58
N LYS A 501 -17.56 3.12 -36.08
CA LYS A 501 -17.62 3.46 -37.51
C LYS A 501 -16.25 3.87 -38.06
N TYR A 502 -15.38 4.42 -37.23
CA TYR A 502 -14.06 4.93 -37.61
C TYR A 502 -12.99 3.84 -37.71
N ASN A 503 -13.26 2.63 -37.21
CA ASN A 503 -12.35 1.48 -37.27
C ASN A 503 -10.93 1.81 -36.76
N PHE A 504 -10.81 2.49 -35.62
CA PHE A 504 -9.52 2.73 -34.97
C PHE A 504 -8.78 1.40 -34.78
N PRO A 505 -7.50 1.28 -35.18
CA PRO A 505 -6.72 0.07 -34.90
C PRO A 505 -6.71 -0.34 -33.43
N TYR A 506 -6.65 0.64 -32.51
CA TYR A 506 -6.76 0.43 -31.07
C TYR A 506 -7.80 1.34 -30.42
N ILE A 507 -8.55 0.79 -29.46
CA ILE A 507 -9.40 1.54 -28.54
C ILE A 507 -8.93 1.24 -27.12
N LEU A 508 -8.59 2.30 -26.38
CA LEU A 508 -8.14 2.26 -25.01
C LEU A 508 -9.22 2.84 -24.11
N ILE A 509 -9.66 2.04 -23.14
CA ILE A 509 -10.60 2.45 -22.12
C ILE A 509 -9.86 2.49 -20.80
N ASP A 510 -10.05 3.53 -20.02
CA ASP A 510 -9.47 3.67 -18.69
C ASP A 510 -10.48 4.33 -17.75
N ARG A 511 -10.29 4.13 -16.45
CA ARG A 511 -11.11 4.75 -15.40
C ARG A 511 -12.63 4.61 -15.59
N THR A 512 -13.08 3.41 -15.96
CA THR A 512 -14.51 3.13 -16.17
C THR A 512 -15.05 2.29 -15.01
N TYR A 513 -16.21 2.68 -14.47
CA TYR A 513 -16.82 2.06 -13.31
C TYR A 513 -17.68 0.85 -13.67
N PHE A 514 -17.52 -0.22 -12.91
CA PHE A 514 -18.26 -1.47 -13.11
C PHE A 514 -18.89 -1.94 -11.80
N LEU A 515 -20.08 -2.53 -11.90
CA LEU A 515 -20.66 -3.30 -10.82
C LEU A 515 -20.17 -4.74 -10.85
N LEU A 516 -20.01 -5.30 -9.66
CA LEU A 516 -19.62 -6.69 -9.50
C LEU A 516 -20.76 -7.67 -9.83
N GLN A 517 -21.98 -7.27 -9.45
CA GLN A 517 -23.21 -8.04 -9.64
C GLN A 517 -24.32 -7.07 -10.06
N GLY A 518 -25.30 -7.57 -10.81
CA GLY A 518 -26.43 -6.75 -11.28
C GLY A 518 -26.29 -6.25 -12.72
N GLY A 519 -27.24 -5.39 -13.11
CA GLY A 519 -27.26 -4.71 -14.40
C GLY A 519 -26.41 -3.44 -14.38
N ASP A 520 -26.61 -2.59 -15.38
CA ASP A 520 -26.09 -1.23 -15.33
C ASP A 520 -26.87 -0.43 -14.26
N ARG A 521 -26.22 0.54 -13.63
CA ARG A 521 -26.81 1.38 -12.58
C ARG A 521 -26.45 2.84 -12.81
N ILE A 522 -27.42 3.71 -12.60
CA ILE A 522 -27.22 5.16 -12.64
C ILE A 522 -27.17 5.66 -11.21
N THR A 523 -26.13 6.44 -10.90
CA THR A 523 -25.91 7.07 -9.60
C THR A 523 -25.78 8.57 -9.78
N LYS A 524 -25.92 9.31 -8.68
CA LYS A 524 -25.50 10.70 -8.56
C LYS A 524 -24.14 10.71 -7.88
N GLN A 525 -23.12 11.19 -8.57
CA GLN A 525 -21.84 11.51 -7.96
C GLN A 525 -21.92 12.89 -7.31
N VAL A 526 -21.57 13.01 -6.03
CA VAL A 526 -21.33 14.29 -5.36
C VAL A 526 -19.83 14.45 -5.19
N VAL A 527 -19.27 15.48 -5.82
CA VAL A 527 -17.83 15.72 -5.86
C VAL A 527 -17.39 16.43 -4.57
N PRO A 528 -16.27 16.03 -3.97
CA PRO A 528 -15.75 16.73 -2.82
C PRO A 528 -15.41 18.21 -3.11
N PRO A 529 -15.78 19.16 -2.22
CA PRO A 529 -15.61 20.59 -2.45
C PRO A 529 -14.16 21.05 -2.69
N TRP A 530 -13.18 20.30 -2.17
CA TRP A 530 -11.76 20.59 -2.41
C TRP A 530 -11.33 20.37 -3.87
N ILE A 531 -12.07 19.55 -4.63
CA ILE A 531 -11.95 19.45 -6.08
C ILE A 531 -12.78 20.59 -6.70
N TYR A 532 -14.10 20.54 -6.53
CA TYR A 532 -15.06 21.61 -6.80
C TYR A 532 -16.46 21.20 -6.32
N ASP A 533 -17.33 22.19 -6.11
CA ASP A 533 -18.72 21.94 -5.72
C ASP A 533 -19.55 21.60 -6.97
N ALA A 534 -19.76 20.31 -7.20
CA ALA A 534 -20.55 19.82 -8.31
C ALA A 534 -21.12 18.42 -8.03
N SER A 535 -22.16 18.07 -8.80
CA SER A 535 -22.69 16.71 -8.87
C SER A 535 -23.09 16.33 -10.28
N TYR A 536 -22.94 15.05 -10.63
CA TYR A 536 -23.19 14.51 -11.97
C TYR A 536 -23.88 13.16 -11.91
N PRO A 537 -24.71 12.81 -12.91
CA PRO A 537 -25.07 11.43 -13.14
C PRO A 537 -23.82 10.62 -13.54
N ALA A 538 -23.72 9.39 -13.03
CA ALA A 538 -22.63 8.48 -13.34
C ALA A 538 -23.15 7.05 -13.49
N TRP A 539 -22.77 6.41 -14.60
CA TRP A 539 -23.01 5.00 -14.85
C TRP A 539 -22.00 4.12 -14.10
N PHE A 540 -22.52 3.05 -13.52
CA PHE A 540 -21.77 1.84 -13.21
C PHE A 540 -22.24 0.74 -14.15
N PHE A 541 -21.33 0.21 -14.95
CA PHE A 541 -21.68 -0.73 -16.00
C PHE A 541 -21.64 -2.18 -15.52
N ASN A 542 -22.45 -3.03 -16.14
CA ASN A 542 -22.21 -4.46 -16.18
C ASN A 542 -21.05 -4.75 -17.15
N GLN A 543 -19.93 -5.24 -16.63
CA GLN A 543 -18.71 -5.44 -17.43
C GLN A 543 -18.92 -6.38 -18.64
N GLU A 544 -19.75 -7.42 -18.51
CA GLU A 544 -20.00 -8.35 -19.61
C GLU A 544 -20.75 -7.68 -20.75
N LYS A 545 -21.84 -6.97 -20.44
CA LYS A 545 -22.62 -6.21 -21.42
C LYS A 545 -21.77 -5.14 -22.08
N PHE A 546 -21.00 -4.41 -21.28
CA PHE A 546 -20.12 -3.35 -21.77
C PHE A 546 -19.07 -3.87 -22.78
N ILE A 547 -18.42 -4.99 -22.48
CA ILE A 547 -17.45 -5.62 -23.40
C ILE A 547 -18.13 -6.05 -24.70
N GLN A 548 -19.38 -6.55 -24.66
CA GLN A 548 -20.10 -7.00 -25.87
C GLN A 548 -20.25 -5.89 -26.93
N LEU A 549 -20.32 -4.63 -26.51
CA LEU A 549 -20.41 -3.49 -27.43
C LEU A 549 -19.25 -3.47 -28.43
N PHE A 550 -18.07 -3.94 -28.04
CA PHE A 550 -16.86 -3.92 -28.87
C PHE A 550 -16.63 -5.22 -29.64
N LEU A 551 -17.04 -6.36 -29.07
CA LEU A 551 -16.65 -7.69 -29.56
C LEU A 551 -17.14 -8.05 -30.96
N GLY A 552 -18.09 -7.30 -31.53
CA GLY A 552 -18.48 -7.46 -32.94
C GLY A 552 -17.30 -7.21 -33.88
N LYS A 553 -16.59 -6.09 -33.71
CA LYS A 553 -15.49 -5.64 -34.59
C LYS A 553 -14.09 -5.74 -33.97
N TYR A 554 -14.00 -5.79 -32.65
CA TYR A 554 -12.74 -5.72 -31.92
C TYR A 554 -12.50 -6.99 -31.10
N GLU A 555 -11.24 -7.30 -30.86
CA GLU A 555 -10.82 -8.27 -29.85
C GLU A 555 -10.34 -7.56 -28.59
N LEU A 556 -10.68 -8.12 -27.42
CA LEU A 556 -10.13 -7.67 -26.15
C LEU A 556 -8.72 -8.25 -25.99
N VAL A 557 -7.72 -7.38 -26.05
CA VAL A 557 -6.30 -7.74 -25.91
C VAL A 557 -5.93 -7.92 -24.45
N ALA A 558 -6.34 -6.99 -23.60
CA ALA A 558 -6.08 -7.01 -22.16
C ALA A 558 -7.12 -6.21 -21.38
N ASP A 559 -7.31 -6.57 -20.12
CA ASP A 559 -7.97 -5.76 -19.11
C ASP A 559 -7.00 -5.48 -17.95
N PHE A 560 -7.18 -4.35 -17.27
CA PHE A 560 -6.31 -3.95 -16.15
C PHE A 560 -7.10 -3.14 -15.12
N ASP A 561 -6.58 -3.10 -13.90
CA ASP A 561 -7.17 -2.32 -12.82
C ASP A 561 -6.73 -0.86 -12.99
N SER A 562 -7.66 0.08 -12.79
CA SER A 562 -7.31 1.50 -12.80
C SER A 562 -6.42 1.84 -11.60
N TYR A 563 -5.55 2.83 -11.77
CA TYR A 563 -4.58 3.22 -10.75
C TYR A 563 -5.19 4.05 -9.60
N LEU A 564 -6.45 4.47 -9.70
CA LEU A 564 -7.14 5.37 -8.76
C LEU A 564 -8.07 4.66 -7.77
N ASN A 565 -8.74 3.58 -8.19
CA ASN A 565 -9.73 2.83 -7.39
C ASN A 565 -10.74 3.76 -6.67
N ALA A 566 -11.28 4.75 -7.39
CA ALA A 566 -12.09 5.83 -6.81
C ALA A 566 -13.51 5.40 -6.36
N ALA A 567 -13.99 4.24 -6.82
CA ALA A 567 -15.33 3.73 -6.50
C ALA A 567 -15.27 2.26 -6.09
N GLN A 568 -15.11 1.99 -4.79
CA GLN A 568 -15.03 0.62 -4.25
C GLN A 568 -16.38 0.10 -3.73
N TYR A 569 -17.20 0.99 -3.18
CA TYR A 569 -18.54 0.67 -2.66
C TYR A 569 -19.51 1.81 -2.96
N LEU A 570 -20.74 1.46 -3.34
CA LEU A 570 -21.86 2.39 -3.38
C LEU A 570 -22.51 2.51 -2.01
N GLU A 571 -23.27 3.58 -1.79
CA GLU A 571 -24.06 3.82 -0.56
C GLU A 571 -24.92 2.61 -0.14
N SER A 572 -25.43 1.84 -1.11
CA SER A 572 -26.23 0.63 -0.86
C SER A 572 -25.42 -0.57 -0.36
N GLY A 573 -24.10 -0.42 -0.17
CA GLY A 573 -23.17 -1.51 0.12
C GLY A 573 -22.86 -2.40 -1.09
N GLU A 574 -23.27 -2.00 -2.29
CA GLU A 574 -22.94 -2.74 -3.52
C GLU A 574 -21.48 -2.48 -3.90
N LYS A 575 -20.75 -3.56 -4.19
CA LYS A 575 -19.33 -3.48 -4.55
C LYS A 575 -19.17 -3.02 -6.00
N ALA A 576 -18.39 -1.97 -6.18
CA ALA A 576 -17.99 -1.45 -7.46
C ALA A 576 -16.46 -1.55 -7.62
N TYR A 577 -15.99 -1.38 -8.84
CA TYR A 577 -14.56 -1.36 -9.15
C TYR A 577 -14.32 -0.62 -10.46
N GLU A 578 -13.08 -0.18 -10.65
CA GLU A 578 -12.67 0.65 -11.77
C GLU A 578 -11.66 -0.10 -12.62
N ARG A 579 -11.91 -0.22 -13.93
CA ARG A 579 -11.01 -0.94 -14.85
C ARG A 579 -10.78 -0.20 -16.14
N GLY A 580 -9.66 -0.55 -16.77
CA GLY A 580 -9.37 -0.22 -18.16
C GLY A 580 -9.25 -1.47 -19.03
N MET A 581 -9.33 -1.25 -20.34
CA MET A 581 -9.35 -2.28 -21.36
C MET A 581 -8.62 -1.82 -22.61
N ILE A 582 -7.97 -2.77 -23.28
CA ILE A 582 -7.30 -2.57 -24.57
C ILE A 582 -8.06 -3.42 -25.59
N PHE A 583 -8.67 -2.75 -26.56
CA PHE A 583 -9.29 -3.38 -27.70
C PHE A 583 -8.45 -3.15 -28.95
N LYS A 584 -8.35 -4.19 -29.78
CA LYS A 584 -7.70 -4.14 -31.10
C LYS A 584 -8.71 -4.50 -32.18
N LEU A 585 -8.70 -3.78 -33.30
CA LEU A 585 -9.56 -4.09 -34.43
C LEU A 585 -9.22 -5.49 -34.98
N LYS A 586 -10.24 -6.32 -35.23
CA LYS A 586 -10.03 -7.63 -35.85
C LYS A 586 -9.57 -7.46 -37.29
N THR A 587 -8.58 -8.26 -37.68
CA THR A 587 -8.10 -8.40 -39.05
C THR A 587 -8.95 -9.35 -39.86
#